data_AF-A0A7J6WQD6-F1
#
_entry.id   AF-A0A7J6WQD6-F1
#
_cell.length_a   1.000
_cell.length_b   1.000
_cell.length_c   1.000
_cell.angle_alpha   90.00
_cell.angle_beta   90.00
_cell.angle_gamma   90.00
#
_symmetry.space_group_name_H-M   'P 1'
#
loop_
_entity.id
_entity.type
_entity.pdbx_description
1 polymer ?
#
loop_
_entity_poly.entity_id
_entity_poly.type
_entity_poly.pdbx_seq_one_letter_code
_entity_poly.pdbx_strand_id
1 'polypeptide(L)'
;MMQSEYPAYPATVNDEVKHEHVKRVGGMLLGSENVKVAKKVMAGEDFAFYQEVIPGVMFGIGIRNEQLGAVHSPHSPYFFIDEDVLPIGAAVHTALAEIYLHEQHESVNRRGHSV
;
A
#
# COMPACT_ATOMS: atom_id res chain seq x y z
N MET A 1 -23.47 5.02 -25.96
CA MET A 1 -22.16 5.64 -25.66
C MET A 1 -21.19 4.52 -25.39
N MET A 2 -19.98 4.59 -25.96
CA MET A 2 -18.96 3.53 -25.92
C MET A 2 -18.50 3.25 -24.48
N GLN A 3 -19.19 2.38 -23.76
CA GLN A 3 -18.80 1.92 -22.42
C GLN A 3 -17.85 0.71 -22.47
N SER A 4 -17.61 0.12 -23.64
CA SER A 4 -16.85 -1.13 -23.77
C SER A 4 -15.36 -0.96 -24.05
N GLU A 5 -14.92 0.20 -24.55
CA GLU A 5 -13.51 0.38 -24.96
C GLU A 5 -12.66 1.08 -23.87
N TYR A 6 -13.29 1.90 -23.03
CA TYR A 6 -12.64 2.61 -21.91
C TYR A 6 -13.53 2.60 -20.67
N PRO A 7 -13.50 1.53 -19.85
CA PRO A 7 -14.32 1.45 -18.65
C PRO A 7 -13.90 2.49 -17.61
N ALA A 8 -14.86 2.96 -16.81
CA ALA A 8 -14.56 3.76 -15.63
C ALA A 8 -13.75 2.93 -14.63
N TYR A 9 -12.90 3.59 -13.85
CA TYR A 9 -12.12 2.91 -12.82
C TYR A 9 -13.07 2.34 -11.75
N PRO A 10 -12.97 1.03 -11.43
CA PRO A 10 -13.67 0.48 -10.29
C PRO A 10 -13.12 1.10 -9.00
N ALA A 11 -13.81 0.88 -7.88
CA ALA A 11 -13.30 1.33 -6.60
C ALA A 11 -12.07 0.50 -6.21
N THR A 12 -11.01 1.16 -5.73
CA THR A 12 -9.89 0.49 -5.07
C THR A 12 -10.38 -0.10 -3.75
N VAL A 13 -10.42 -1.44 -3.65
CA VAL A 13 -10.87 -2.16 -2.45
C VAL A 13 -9.73 -3.03 -1.95
N ASN A 14 -9.18 -2.64 -0.80
CA ASN A 14 -8.12 -3.40 -0.15
C ASN A 14 -8.65 -4.73 0.39
N ASP A 15 -7.98 -5.82 0.03
CA ASP A 15 -8.21 -7.13 0.64
C ASP A 15 -7.86 -7.08 2.14
N GLU A 16 -8.73 -7.66 2.98
CA GLU A 16 -8.59 -7.62 4.45
C GLU A 16 -7.31 -8.30 4.94
N VAL A 17 -6.95 -9.44 4.34
CA VAL A 17 -5.74 -10.20 4.73
C VAL A 17 -4.48 -9.44 4.32
N LYS A 18 -4.48 -8.85 3.11
CA LYS A 18 -3.36 -8.00 2.66
C LYS A 18 -3.27 -6.71 3.48
N HIS A 19 -4.39 -6.13 3.87
CA HIS A 19 -4.44 -4.97 4.76
C HIS A 19 -3.79 -5.26 6.12
N GLU A 20 -4.19 -6.35 6.78
CA GLU A 20 -3.63 -6.72 8.08
C GLU A 20 -2.15 -7.11 7.97
N HIS A 21 -1.71 -7.69 6.84
CA HIS A 21 -0.28 -7.89 6.56
C HIS A 21 0.48 -6.57 6.53
N VAL A 22 -0.02 -5.56 5.78
CA VAL A 22 0.61 -4.22 5.74
C VAL A 22 0.67 -3.58 7.12
N LYS A 23 -0.44 -3.63 7.85
CA LYS A 23 -0.54 -3.03 9.19
C LYS A 23 0.42 -3.68 10.18
N ARG A 24 0.53 -5.01 10.18
CA ARG A 24 1.46 -5.75 11.04
C ARG A 24 2.91 -5.47 10.70
N VAL A 25 3.29 -5.61 9.42
CA VAL A 25 4.68 -5.41 8.98
C VAL A 25 5.11 -3.95 9.16
N GLY A 26 4.25 -3.00 8.79
CA GLY A 26 4.48 -1.59 9.05
C GLY A 26 4.66 -1.29 10.54
N GLY A 27 3.84 -1.90 11.40
CA GLY A 27 3.95 -1.72 12.85
C GLY A 27 5.25 -2.29 13.44
N MET A 28 5.76 -3.39 12.88
CA MET A 28 7.06 -3.96 13.25
C MET A 28 8.23 -3.05 12.84
N LEU A 29 8.14 -2.43 11.66
CA LEU A 29 9.22 -1.62 11.09
C LEU A 29 9.25 -0.19 11.62
N LEU A 30 8.08 0.42 11.78
CA LEU A 30 7.93 1.87 12.03
C LEU A 30 7.37 2.19 13.43
N GLY A 31 6.97 1.18 14.21
CA GLY A 31 6.17 1.39 15.43
C GLY A 31 4.68 1.48 15.10
N SER A 32 3.85 0.88 15.94
CA SER A 32 2.39 0.77 15.69
C SER A 32 1.68 2.13 15.74
N GLU A 33 2.22 3.11 16.45
CA GLU A 33 1.74 4.49 16.53
C GLU A 33 1.91 5.26 15.22
N ASN A 34 2.85 4.83 14.37
CA ASN A 34 3.14 5.44 13.07
C ASN A 34 2.34 4.80 11.92
N VAL A 35 1.58 3.74 12.21
CA VAL A 35 0.68 3.09 11.24
C VAL A 35 -0.76 3.45 11.56
N LYS A 36 -1.41 4.18 10.65
CA LYS A 36 -2.77 4.70 10.85
C LYS A 36 -3.71 4.16 9.78
N VAL A 37 -4.95 3.89 10.17
CA VAL A 37 -6.01 3.53 9.21
C VAL A 37 -6.30 4.77 8.36
N ALA A 38 -6.11 4.63 7.04
CA ALA A 38 -6.38 5.69 6.10
C ALA A 38 -7.89 6.00 6.05
N LYS A 39 -8.24 7.27 5.88
CA LYS A 39 -9.61 7.66 5.56
C LYS A 39 -9.93 7.28 4.12
N LYS A 40 -11.18 6.91 3.85
CA LYS A 40 -11.67 6.74 2.48
C LYS A 40 -11.59 8.09 1.74
N VAL A 41 -11.18 8.05 0.48
CA VAL A 41 -11.08 9.22 -0.39
C VAL A 41 -11.84 8.96 -1.69
N MET A 42 -12.18 10.03 -2.41
CA MET A 42 -12.89 9.98 -3.70
C MET A 42 -11.91 10.11 -4.89
N ALA A 43 -10.65 9.70 -4.72
CA ALA A 43 -9.66 9.71 -5.79
C ALA A 43 -9.98 8.59 -6.80
N GLY A 44 -9.74 8.85 -8.09
CA GLY A 44 -9.78 7.83 -9.13
C GLY A 44 -8.39 7.22 -9.28
N GLU A 45 -8.29 5.91 -9.06
CA GLU A 45 -7.02 5.17 -9.02
C GLU A 45 -7.16 3.87 -9.82
N ASP A 46 -6.30 3.68 -10.82
CA ASP A 46 -6.38 2.55 -11.73
C ASP A 46 -5.81 1.26 -11.14
N PHE A 47 -5.13 1.34 -9.98
CA PHE A 47 -4.72 0.17 -9.21
C PHE A 47 -5.89 -0.79 -8.92
N ALA A 48 -7.12 -0.27 -8.89
CA ALA A 48 -8.34 -1.04 -8.75
C ALA A 48 -8.47 -2.17 -9.79
N PHE A 49 -7.95 -2.00 -11.02
CA PHE A 49 -7.99 -3.06 -12.03
C PHE A 49 -7.10 -4.26 -11.69
N TYR A 50 -5.98 -4.07 -10.98
CA TYR A 50 -5.21 -5.21 -10.48
C TYR A 50 -5.99 -5.97 -9.40
N GLN A 51 -6.73 -5.24 -8.56
CA GLN A 51 -7.52 -5.81 -7.47
C GLN A 51 -8.74 -6.61 -7.95
N GLU A 52 -9.25 -6.35 -9.16
CA GLU A 52 -10.29 -7.18 -9.81
C GLU A 52 -9.79 -8.59 -10.16
N VAL A 53 -8.48 -8.80 -10.29
CA VAL A 53 -7.88 -10.06 -10.74
C VAL A 53 -7.24 -10.83 -9.58
N ILE A 54 -6.54 -10.13 -8.67
CA ILE A 54 -5.83 -10.74 -7.55
C ILE A 54 -6.01 -9.93 -6.26
N PRO A 55 -5.95 -10.55 -5.07
CA PRO A 55 -6.00 -9.82 -3.80
C PRO A 55 -4.84 -8.82 -3.70
N GLY A 56 -5.18 -7.53 -3.60
CA GLY A 56 -4.22 -6.44 -3.52
C GLY A 56 -4.50 -5.49 -2.38
N VAL A 57 -3.48 -4.73 -1.98
CA VAL A 57 -3.59 -3.66 -0.98
C VAL A 57 -2.82 -2.44 -1.46
N MET A 58 -3.44 -1.28 -1.36
CA MET A 58 -2.83 0.02 -1.57
C MET A 58 -2.77 0.78 -0.25
N PHE A 59 -1.63 1.39 0.03
CA PHE A 59 -1.40 2.19 1.22
C PHE A 59 -0.58 3.43 0.88
N GLY A 60 -0.66 4.47 1.72
CA GLY A 60 0.10 5.70 1.55
C GLY A 60 1.28 5.79 2.51
N ILE A 61 2.34 6.48 2.08
CA ILE A 61 3.43 6.95 2.95
C ILE A 61 3.18 8.44 3.24
N GLY A 62 3.27 8.83 4.51
CA GLY A 62 3.07 10.22 4.91
C GLY A 62 4.22 11.11 4.41
N ILE A 63 3.91 12.15 3.65
CA ILE A 63 4.89 13.08 3.05
C ILE A 63 4.83 14.50 3.61
N ARG A 64 3.90 14.79 4.53
CA ARG A 64 3.67 16.16 5.02
C ARG A 64 4.78 16.57 5.98
N ASN A 65 5.49 17.65 5.65
CA ASN A 65 6.50 18.27 6.51
C ASN A 65 6.32 19.80 6.56
N GLU A 66 5.87 20.32 7.71
CA GLU A 66 5.65 21.76 7.93
C GLU A 66 6.95 22.56 7.96
N GLN A 67 8.05 21.97 8.45
CA GLN A 67 9.34 22.66 8.57
C GLN A 67 9.99 22.88 7.19
N LEU A 68 9.88 21.86 6.32
CA LEU A 68 10.38 21.93 4.95
C LEU A 68 9.43 22.70 4.03
N GLY A 69 8.15 22.81 4.38
CA GLY A 69 7.10 23.41 3.55
C GLY A 69 6.43 22.42 2.58
N ALA A 70 6.72 21.12 2.70
CA ALA A 70 6.07 20.05 1.92
C ALA A 70 4.64 19.80 2.47
N VAL A 71 3.75 20.76 2.22
CA VAL A 71 2.39 20.80 2.80
C VAL A 71 1.28 20.80 1.76
N HIS A 72 1.64 20.98 0.49
CA HIS A 72 0.71 21.02 -0.63
C HIS A 72 0.35 19.61 -1.09
N SER A 73 -0.92 19.41 -1.48
CA SER A 73 -1.39 18.12 -1.97
C SER A 73 -0.85 17.80 -3.37
N PRO A 74 -0.79 16.51 -3.76
CA PRO A 74 -0.62 16.12 -5.16
C PRO A 74 -1.59 16.88 -6.08
N HIS A 75 -1.15 17.17 -7.31
CA HIS A 75 -1.82 18.04 -8.30
C HIS A 75 -1.77 19.56 -8.03
N SER A 76 -1.18 20.02 -6.91
CA SER A 76 -0.87 21.44 -6.72
C SER A 76 0.36 21.85 -7.54
N PRO A 77 0.43 23.06 -8.13
CA PRO A 77 1.65 23.56 -8.77
C PRO A 77 2.80 23.82 -7.78
N TYR A 78 2.50 23.86 -6.48
CA TYR A 78 3.48 24.02 -5.39
C TYR A 78 3.86 22.68 -4.76
N PHE A 79 3.43 21.56 -5.34
CA PHE A 79 3.69 20.24 -4.81
C PHE A 79 5.18 19.90 -4.91
N PHE A 80 5.76 19.57 -3.75
CA PHE A 80 7.01 18.85 -3.63
C PHE A 80 6.93 17.97 -2.38
N ILE A 81 7.85 17.02 -2.26
CA ILE A 81 7.87 16.05 -1.16
C ILE A 81 9.09 16.26 -0.27
N ASP A 82 8.98 15.81 0.98
CA ASP A 82 10.13 15.55 1.82
C ASP A 82 10.81 14.25 1.35
N GLU A 83 12.03 14.33 0.84
CA GLU A 83 12.74 13.17 0.28
C GLU A 83 13.26 12.21 1.37
N ASP A 84 13.31 12.63 2.63
CA ASP A 84 13.69 11.75 3.76
C ASP A 84 12.69 10.60 3.97
N VAL A 85 11.50 10.66 3.35
CA VAL A 85 10.50 9.58 3.37
C VAL A 85 10.76 8.49 2.33
N LEU A 86 11.63 8.73 1.34
CA LEU A 86 11.91 7.76 0.27
C LEU A 86 12.53 6.47 0.82
N PRO A 87 13.52 6.49 1.73
CA PRO A 87 14.03 5.28 2.36
C PRO A 87 12.97 4.52 3.16
N ILE A 88 12.01 5.23 3.79
CA ILE A 88 10.90 4.59 4.52
C ILE A 88 10.01 3.83 3.54
N GLY A 89 9.64 4.45 2.41
CA GLY A 89 8.88 3.79 1.36
C GLY A 89 9.56 2.53 0.84
N ALA A 90 10.87 2.61 0.55
CA ALA A 90 11.66 1.47 0.08
C ALA A 90 11.73 0.33 1.12
N ALA A 91 11.97 0.66 2.39
CA ALA A 91 12.05 -0.31 3.47
C ALA A 91 10.71 -1.01 3.70
N VAL A 92 9.60 -0.28 3.70
CA VAL A 92 8.25 -0.86 3.85
C VAL A 92 7.96 -1.84 2.72
N HIS A 93 8.16 -1.44 1.45
CA HIS A 93 7.91 -2.34 0.31
C HIS A 93 8.78 -3.61 0.37
N THR A 94 10.05 -3.46 0.75
CA THR A 94 10.98 -4.59 0.88
C THR A 94 10.53 -5.55 1.98
N ALA A 95 10.21 -5.03 3.16
CA ALA A 95 9.79 -5.83 4.31
C ALA A 95 8.46 -6.58 4.03
N LEU A 96 7.51 -5.93 3.35
CA LEU A 96 6.25 -6.56 2.95
C LEU A 96 6.51 -7.76 2.04
N ALA A 97 7.33 -7.58 1.00
CA ALA A 97 7.65 -8.66 0.07
C ALA A 97 8.40 -9.81 0.76
N GLU A 98 9.42 -9.50 1.56
CA GLU A 98 10.24 -10.49 2.27
C GLU A 98 9.41 -11.35 3.22
N ILE A 99 8.63 -10.70 4.10
CA ILE A 99 7.83 -11.39 5.11
C ILE A 99 6.71 -12.20 4.44
N TYR A 100 6.08 -11.66 3.40
CA TYR A 100 5.07 -12.38 2.65
C TYR A 100 5.64 -13.66 2.03
N LEU A 101 6.78 -13.56 1.32
CA LEU A 101 7.41 -14.70 0.66
C LEU A 101 7.90 -15.75 1.66
N HIS A 102 8.46 -15.31 2.79
CA HIS A 102 8.88 -16.20 3.88
C HIS A 102 7.68 -16.97 4.46
N GLU A 103 6.57 -16.30 4.76
CA GLU A 103 5.36 -16.94 5.27
C GLU A 103 4.74 -17.93 4.27
N GLN A 104 4.78 -17.62 2.97
CA GLN A 104 4.33 -18.55 1.93
C GLN A 104 5.21 -19.80 1.89
N HIS A 105 6.54 -19.64 1.90
CA HIS A 105 7.50 -20.75 1.89
C HIS A 105 7.30 -21.69 3.10
N GLU A 106 7.16 -21.12 4.29
CA GLU A 106 6.88 -21.88 5.51
C GLU A 106 5.54 -22.62 5.46
N SER A 107 4.51 -22.01 4.86
CA SER A 107 3.20 -22.65 4.67
C SER A 107 3.26 -23.83 3.70
N VAL A 108 4.13 -23.78 2.70
CA VAL A 108 4.34 -24.85 1.72
C VAL A 108 5.11 -25.99 2.36
N ASN A 109 6.20 -25.69 3.08
CA ASN A 109 7.00 -26.70 3.78
C ASN A 109 6.20 -27.47 4.82
N ARG A 110 5.36 -26.79 5.60
CA ARG A 110 4.47 -27.46 6.57
C ARG A 110 3.47 -28.41 5.92
N ARG A 111 3.00 -28.10 4.70
CA ARG A 111 2.08 -28.96 3.94
C ARG A 111 2.79 -30.17 3.31
N GLY A 112 4.07 -30.04 2.97
CA GLY A 112 4.87 -31.12 2.39
C GLY A 112 5.37 -32.19 3.39
N HIS A 113 5.47 -31.87 4.67
CA HIS A 113 5.91 -32.80 5.73
C HIS A 113 4.78 -33.60 6.39
N SER A 114 3.56 -33.51 5.86
CA SER A 114 2.37 -34.16 6.43
C SER A 114 1.94 -35.44 5.67
N VAL A 115 2.88 -36.09 4.97
CA VAL A 115 2.73 -37.41 4.31
C VAL A 115 3.54 -38.48 5.00
#